data_AF-A0A327JKC3-F1
#
_entry.id   AF-A0A327JKC3-F1
#
_cell.length_a   1.000
_cell.length_b   1.000
_cell.length_c   1.000
_cell.angle_alpha   90.00
_cell.angle_beta   90.00
_cell.angle_gamma   90.00
#
_symmetry.space_group_name_H-M   'P 1'
#
loop_
_entity.id
_entity.type
_entity.pdbx_description
1 polymer ?
#
loop_
_entity_poly.entity_id
_entity_poly.type
_entity_poly.pdbx_seq_one_letter_code
_entity_poly.pdbx_strand_id
1 'polypeptide(L)'
;MAFRMPVEELRARTRRRAPVAFARQVAMYVAHVRLGLSLTEVGRQFGRDRTTAAHACRVIEDQREDPRLDRLLDGIEQAVGSWKDMIAANFWEAA
;
A
#
# COMPACT_ATOMS: atom_id res chain seq x y z
N MET A 1 5.42 7.12 -11.23
CA MET A 1 6.09 5.94 -11.85
C MET A 1 6.96 5.21 -10.82
N ALA A 2 6.43 4.95 -9.61
CA ALA A 2 7.23 4.48 -8.47
C ALA A 2 7.67 3.01 -8.60
N PHE A 3 6.80 2.16 -9.10
CA PHE A 3 7.11 0.78 -9.46
C PHE A 3 6.66 0.57 -10.90
N ARG A 4 7.59 0.33 -11.83
CA ARG A 4 7.28 0.11 -13.25
C ARG A 4 6.77 -1.32 -13.45
N MET A 5 5.50 -1.58 -13.10
CA MET A 5 4.91 -2.92 -13.23
C MET A 5 3.40 -2.91 -13.47
N PRO A 6 2.85 -3.96 -14.10
CA PRO A 6 1.41 -4.13 -14.27
C PRO A 6 0.69 -4.25 -12.92
N VAL A 7 -0.51 -3.67 -12.79
CA VAL A 7 -1.29 -3.67 -11.53
C VAL A 7 -1.73 -5.08 -11.15
N GLU A 8 -1.92 -5.95 -12.13
CA GLU A 8 -2.31 -7.35 -11.99
C GLU A 8 -1.26 -8.15 -11.22
N GLU A 9 0.02 -7.76 -11.35
CA GLU A 9 1.12 -8.39 -10.62
C GLU A 9 1.02 -8.16 -9.11
N LEU A 10 0.42 -7.05 -8.66
CA LEU A 10 0.17 -6.79 -7.23
C LEU A 10 -0.83 -7.78 -6.64
N ARG A 11 -1.73 -8.36 -7.45
CA ARG A 11 -2.71 -9.36 -7.01
C ARG A 11 -2.24 -10.81 -7.19
N ALA A 12 -1.06 -11.03 -7.79
CA ALA A 12 -0.54 -12.37 -8.00
C ALA A 12 -0.45 -13.15 -6.67
N ARG A 13 -0.91 -14.41 -6.68
CA ARG A 13 -0.90 -15.30 -5.51
C ARG A 13 0.50 -15.76 -5.11
N THR A 14 1.41 -15.87 -6.07
CA THR A 14 2.81 -16.23 -5.80
C THR A 14 3.61 -15.01 -5.35
N ARG A 15 4.79 -15.24 -4.74
CA ARG A 15 5.70 -14.16 -4.32
C ARG A 15 6.16 -13.31 -5.51
N ARG A 16 6.24 -13.91 -6.71
CA ARG A 16 6.83 -13.34 -7.94
C ARG A 16 8.27 -12.85 -7.67
N ARG A 17 8.85 -12.08 -8.59
CA ARG A 17 10.20 -11.51 -8.42
C ARG A 17 10.21 -10.49 -7.27
N ALA A 18 11.37 -10.30 -6.63
CA ALA A 18 11.52 -9.43 -5.47
C ALA A 18 10.90 -8.01 -5.63
N PRO A 19 11.01 -7.33 -6.78
CA PRO A 19 10.37 -6.02 -6.97
C PRO A 19 8.83 -6.05 -6.87
N VAL A 20 8.21 -7.15 -7.30
CA VAL A 20 6.75 -7.37 -7.23
C VAL A 20 6.30 -7.63 -5.80
N ALA A 21 7.08 -8.43 -5.07
CA ALA A 21 6.83 -8.66 -3.65
C ALA A 21 6.88 -7.34 -2.87
N PHE A 22 7.92 -6.53 -3.12
CA PHE A 22 8.12 -5.26 -2.45
C PHE A 22 7.00 -4.26 -2.75
N ALA A 23 6.65 -4.06 -4.03
CA ALA A 23 5.55 -3.17 -4.40
C ALA A 23 4.21 -3.57 -3.76
N ARG A 24 3.95 -4.88 -3.62
CA ARG A 24 2.77 -5.38 -2.91
C ARG A 24 2.83 -5.09 -1.40
N GLN A 25 4.00 -5.22 -0.79
CA GLN A 25 4.20 -4.88 0.62
C GLN A 25 3.95 -3.38 0.86
N VAL A 26 4.46 -2.52 -0.02
CA VAL A 26 4.18 -1.07 0.01
C VAL A 26 2.68 -0.80 -0.14
N ALA A 27 2.00 -1.44 -1.08
CA ALA A 27 0.56 -1.25 -1.27
C ALA A 27 -0.26 -1.69 -0.05
N MET A 28 0.10 -2.81 0.58
CA MET A 28 -0.52 -3.27 1.83
C MET A 28 -0.29 -2.29 2.98
N TYR A 29 0.94 -1.80 3.11
CA TYR A 29 1.32 -0.84 4.14
C TYR A 29 0.52 0.46 4.01
N VAL A 30 0.52 1.09 2.82
CA VAL A 30 -0.21 2.35 2.58
C VAL A 30 -1.72 2.17 2.79
N ALA A 31 -2.27 1.02 2.38
CA ALA A 31 -3.68 0.72 2.65
C ALA A 31 -4.01 0.65 4.14
N HIS A 32 -3.07 0.17 4.97
CA HIS A 32 -3.23 0.17 6.41
C HIS A 32 -3.08 1.58 7.00
N VAL A 33 -1.92 2.23 6.77
CA VAL A 33 -1.54 3.45 7.52
C VAL A 33 -2.17 4.74 6.99
N ARG A 34 -2.47 4.83 5.69
CA ARG A 34 -3.10 6.03 5.09
C ARG A 34 -4.59 5.88 4.86
N LEU A 35 -5.03 4.71 4.42
CA LEU A 35 -6.45 4.49 4.18
C LEU A 35 -7.21 4.08 5.44
N GLY A 36 -6.53 3.55 6.46
CA GLY A 36 -7.12 3.15 7.74
C GLY A 36 -7.76 1.76 7.71
N LEU A 37 -7.44 0.93 6.72
CA LEU A 37 -7.95 -0.44 6.65
C LEU A 37 -7.27 -1.30 7.73
N SER A 38 -8.03 -2.17 8.39
CA SER A 38 -7.47 -3.17 9.30
C SER A 38 -6.58 -4.17 8.54
N LEU A 39 -5.65 -4.83 9.25
CA LEU A 39 -4.79 -5.86 8.66
C LEU A 39 -5.58 -7.02 8.03
N THR A 40 -6.75 -7.32 8.58
CA THR A 40 -7.68 -8.32 8.02
C THR A 40 -8.27 -7.85 6.69
N GLU A 41 -8.73 -6.60 6.62
CA GLU A 41 -9.27 -6.02 5.38
C GLU A 41 -8.18 -5.92 4.31
N VAL A 42 -6.99 -5.45 4.67
CA VAL A 42 -5.83 -5.42 3.77
C VAL A 42 -5.53 -6.82 3.25
N GLY A 43 -5.38 -7.81 4.13
CA GLY A 43 -5.18 -9.21 3.72
C GLY A 43 -6.23 -9.67 2.69
N ARG A 44 -7.51 -9.43 2.98
CA ARG A 44 -8.63 -9.77 2.09
C ARG A 44 -8.49 -9.13 0.70
N GLN A 45 -8.17 -7.84 0.62
CA GLN A 45 -8.05 -7.11 -0.66
C GLN A 45 -6.94 -7.66 -1.56
N PHE A 46 -5.89 -8.23 -0.96
CA PHE A 46 -4.78 -8.84 -1.69
C PHE A 46 -4.86 -10.37 -1.76
N GLY A 47 -5.95 -10.98 -1.28
CA GLY A 47 -6.13 -12.43 -1.25
C GLY A 47 -5.12 -13.16 -0.37
N ARG A 48 -4.70 -12.53 0.74
CA ARG A 48 -3.70 -13.03 1.69
C ARG A 48 -4.25 -13.08 3.12
N ASP A 49 -3.56 -13.83 3.98
CA ASP A 49 -3.86 -13.85 5.41
C ASP A 49 -3.48 -12.53 6.10
N ARG A 50 -4.17 -12.17 7.19
CA ARG A 50 -3.86 -10.98 8.00
C ARG A 50 -2.40 -10.93 8.46
N THR A 51 -1.77 -12.07 8.73
CA THR A 51 -0.36 -12.15 9.12
C THR A 51 0.58 -11.76 7.98
N THR A 52 0.17 -11.99 6.72
CA THR A 52 0.93 -11.51 5.55
C THR A 52 0.89 -9.99 5.46
N ALA A 53 -0.27 -9.37 5.73
CA ALA A 53 -0.39 -7.91 5.79
C ALA A 53 0.44 -7.34 6.96
N ALA A 54 0.38 -7.96 8.15
CA ALA A 54 1.18 -7.57 9.30
C ALA A 54 2.69 -7.64 8.99
N HIS A 55 3.13 -8.72 8.35
CA HIS A 55 4.51 -8.89 7.92
C HIS A 55 4.91 -7.83 6.89
N ALA A 56 4.05 -7.51 5.92
CA ALA A 56 4.29 -6.44 4.96
C ALA A 56 4.48 -5.09 5.65
N CYS A 57 3.60 -4.72 6.58
CA CYS A 57 3.74 -3.47 7.33
C CYS A 57 5.08 -3.41 8.06
N ARG A 58 5.44 -4.46 8.79
CA ARG A 58 6.73 -4.51 9.49
C ARG A 58 7.93 -4.38 8.55
N VAL A 59 7.92 -5.07 7.41
CA VAL A 59 9.00 -4.99 6.41
C VAL A 59 9.14 -3.58 5.82
N ILE A 60 8.05 -2.83 5.68
CA ILE A 60 8.12 -1.46 5.17
C ILE A 60 8.59 -0.50 6.27
N GLU A 61 8.11 -0.65 7.50
CA GLU A 61 8.59 0.14 8.66
C GLU A 61 10.09 -0.05 8.90
N ASP A 62 10.58 -1.29 8.90
CA ASP A 62 12.01 -1.59 9.07
C ASP A 62 12.86 -0.97 7.93
N GLN A 63 12.30 -0.83 6.72
CA GLN A 63 13.02 -0.24 5.58
C GLN A 63 12.94 1.29 5.50
N ARG A 64 12.03 1.94 6.26
CA ARG A 64 11.98 3.41 6.37
C ARG A 64 13.23 4.01 7.04
N GLU A 65 14.10 3.18 7.60
CA GLU A 65 15.43 3.59 8.05
C GLU A 65 16.32 4.14 6.90
N ASP A 66 16.05 3.78 5.64
CA ASP A 66 16.71 4.40 4.48
C ASP A 66 16.03 5.73 4.10
N PRO A 67 16.69 6.89 4.26
CA PRO A 67 16.10 8.20 3.95
C PRO A 67 15.71 8.40 2.49
N ARG A 68 16.24 7.59 1.57
CA ARG A 68 15.82 7.62 0.15
C ARG A 68 14.49 6.91 -0.03
N LEU A 69 14.32 5.76 0.60
CA LEU A 69 13.08 5.02 0.53
C LEU A 69 11.97 5.72 1.33
N ASP A 70 12.30 6.25 2.51
CA ASP A 70 11.36 6.97 3.37
C ASP A 70 10.66 8.11 2.61
N ARG A 71 11.45 8.96 1.94
CA ARG A 71 10.93 10.03 1.07
C ARG A 71 10.06 9.52 -0.08
N LEU A 72 10.39 8.36 -0.66
CA LEU A 72 9.56 7.76 -1.71
C LEU A 72 8.22 7.30 -1.14
N LEU A 73 8.22 6.65 0.02
CA LEU A 73 7.01 6.18 0.70
C LEU A 73 6.13 7.36 1.11
N ASP A 74 6.71 8.41 1.67
CA ASP A 74 5.99 9.64 2.01
C ASP A 74 5.30 10.25 0.78
N GLY A 75 5.98 10.30 -0.36
CA GLY A 75 5.39 10.77 -1.61
C GLY A 75 4.17 9.93 -2.04
N ILE A 76 4.24 8.61 -1.89
CA ILE A 76 3.11 7.71 -2.19
C ILE A 76 1.97 7.94 -1.20
N GLU A 77 2.28 8.05 0.09
CA GLU A 77 1.30 8.26 1.15
C GLU A 77 0.56 9.57 1.06
N GLN A 78 1.26 10.64 0.67
CA GLN A 78 0.65 11.94 0.43
C GLN A 78 -0.26 11.91 -0.79
N ALA A 79 0.20 11.32 -1.90
CA ALA A 79 -0.62 11.19 -3.11
C ALA A 79 -1.92 10.40 -2.85
N VAL A 80 -1.83 9.29 -2.09
CA VAL A 80 -3.00 8.49 -1.70
C VAL A 80 -3.92 9.26 -0.74
N GLY A 81 -3.34 10.00 0.22
CA GLY A 81 -4.11 10.84 1.15
C GLY A 81 -4.90 11.92 0.42
N SER A 82 -4.25 12.71 -0.44
CA SER A 82 -4.91 13.75 -1.22
C SER A 82 -6.03 13.19 -2.11
N TRP A 83 -5.85 11.99 -2.68
CA TRP A 83 -6.89 11.34 -3.46
C TRP A 83 -8.08 10.88 -2.60
N LYS A 84 -7.83 10.32 -1.41
CA LYS A 84 -8.86 9.95 -0.44
C LYS A 84 -9.70 11.16 -0.04
N ASP A 85 -9.05 12.28 0.25
CA ASP A 85 -9.72 13.52 0.65
C ASP A 85 -10.55 14.11 -0.49
N MET A 86 -10.01 14.12 -1.71
CA MET A 86 -10.73 14.57 -2.91
C MET A 86 -12.00 13.74 -3.15
N ILE A 87 -11.91 12.41 -3.02
CA ILE A 87 -13.07 11.53 -3.17
C ILE A 87 -14.09 11.84 -2.08
N ALA A 88 -13.67 11.96 -0.83
CA ALA A 88 -14.56 12.28 0.27
C ALA A 88 -15.30 13.61 0.03
N ALA A 89 -14.59 14.65 -0.40
CA ALA A 89 -15.19 15.95 -0.73
C ALA A 89 -16.25 15.84 -1.84
N ASN A 90 -15.96 15.12 -2.92
CA ASN A 90 -16.90 14.93 -4.03
C ASN A 90 -18.17 14.16 -3.62
N PHE A 91 -18.08 13.26 -2.63
CA PHE A 91 -19.25 12.55 -2.12
C PHE A 91 -20.18 13.44 -1.30
N TRP A 92 -19.67 14.47 -0.62
CA TRP A 92 -20.48 15.45 0.12
C TRP A 92 -21.08 16.53 -0.77
N GLU A 93 -20.44 16.89 -1.89
CA GLU A 93 -20.99 17.85 -2.85
C GLU A 93 -22.13 17.25 -3.71
N ALA A 94 -22.19 15.92 -3.82
CA ALA A 94 -23.21 15.21 -4.61
C ALA A 94 -24.43 14.75 -3.79
N ALA A 95 -24.49 15.04 -2.48
CA ALA A 95 -25.55 14.64 -1.54
C ALA A 95 -26.34 15.86 -1.05
#